data_AF-A0A1S1JLM8-F1
#
_entry.id   AF-A0A1S1JLM8-F1
#
_cell.length_a   1.000
_cell.length_b   1.000
_cell.length_c   1.000
_cell.angle_alpha   90.00
_cell.angle_beta   90.00
_cell.angle_gamma   90.00
#
_symmetry.space_group_name_H-M   'P 1'
#
loop_
_entity.id
_entity.type
_entity.pdbx_description
1 polymer ?
#
loop_
_entity_poly.entity_id
_entity_poly.type
_entity_poly.pdbx_seq_one_letter_code
_entity_poly.pdbx_strand_id
1 'polypeptide(L)'
;MTHPAHSGTAYEVLAHRRVSPIGSPQRHFSVTPAIVAVDGRSHRNIALIQDAETFYAFVSSARGVITDWTNLLGGGAGPVGSVEDALSRLGYLLVIASRRDSVA
;
A
#
# COMPACT_ATOMS: atom_id res chain seq x y z
N MET A 1 -21.76 -6.24 9.76
CA MET A 1 -20.86 -5.21 9.19
C MET A 1 -20.17 -5.83 8.00
N THR A 2 -20.67 -5.53 6.80
CA THR A 2 -20.12 -5.99 5.53
C THR A 2 -18.81 -5.24 5.30
N HIS A 3 -17.68 -5.95 5.19
CA HIS A 3 -16.45 -5.35 4.67
C HIS A 3 -16.78 -4.78 3.28
N PRO A 4 -16.28 -3.58 2.91
CA PRO A 4 -16.39 -3.15 1.52
C PRO A 4 -15.78 -4.25 0.65
N ALA A 5 -16.50 -4.68 -0.40
CA ALA A 5 -15.99 -5.69 -1.31
C ALA A 5 -14.67 -5.17 -1.90
N HIS A 6 -13.55 -5.84 -1.60
CA HIS A 6 -12.27 -5.51 -2.21
C HIS A 6 -12.40 -5.64 -3.73
N SER A 7 -12.00 -4.60 -4.45
CA SER A 7 -12.02 -4.57 -5.93
C SER A 7 -10.64 -4.92 -6.52
N GLY A 8 -9.64 -5.12 -5.66
CA GLY A 8 -8.28 -5.45 -6.07
C GLY A 8 -7.48 -6.25 -5.06
N THR A 9 -6.28 -6.64 -5.47
CA THR A 9 -5.25 -7.31 -4.67
C THR A 9 -3.99 -6.46 -4.57
N ALA A 10 -3.30 -6.56 -3.44
CA ALA A 10 -2.01 -5.94 -3.18
C ALA A 10 -0.98 -7.00 -2.78
N TYR A 11 0.18 -6.97 -3.41
CA TYR A 11 1.30 -7.87 -3.13
C TYR A 11 2.47 -7.07 -2.58
N GLU A 12 2.98 -7.47 -1.43
CA GLU A 12 4.14 -6.78 -0.85
C GLU A 12 5.42 -7.11 -1.63
N VAL A 13 6.16 -6.07 -2.01
CA VAL A 13 7.48 -6.20 -2.62
C VAL A 13 8.53 -6.22 -1.51
N LEU A 14 8.82 -7.41 -0.97
CA LEU A 14 9.67 -7.59 0.20
C LEU A 14 11.07 -6.96 0.04
N ALA A 15 11.63 -6.96 -1.17
CA ALA A 15 12.93 -6.35 -1.49
C ALA A 15 12.97 -4.83 -1.26
N HIS A 16 11.81 -4.17 -1.15
CA HIS A 16 11.71 -2.73 -0.94
C HIS A 16 11.40 -2.35 0.51
N ARG A 17 11.25 -3.32 1.43
CA ARG A 17 11.05 -3.04 2.86
C ARG A 17 12.25 -2.26 3.41
N ARG A 18 11.97 -1.13 4.06
CA ARG A 18 12.99 -0.30 4.69
C ARG A 18 12.40 0.59 5.77
N VAL A 19 13.27 1.35 6.43
CA VAL A 19 12.90 2.44 7.33
C VAL A 19 13.05 3.75 6.57
N SER A 20 12.06 4.64 6.67
CA SER A 20 12.13 5.98 6.07
C SER A 20 13.16 6.83 6.81
N PRO A 21 13.65 7.95 6.23
CA PRO A 21 14.60 8.83 6.90
C PRO A 21 14.11 9.40 8.25
N ILE A 22 12.79 9.43 8.47
CA ILE A 22 12.16 9.89 9.72
C ILE A 22 11.92 8.76 10.73
N GLY A 23 12.46 7.56 10.48
CA GLY A 23 12.41 6.43 11.42
C GLY A 23 11.19 5.51 11.28
N SER A 24 10.24 5.85 10.40
CA SER A 24 9.02 5.07 10.19
C SER A 24 9.23 3.84 9.31
N PRO A 25 8.70 2.66 9.66
CA PRO A 25 8.65 1.52 8.75
C PRO A 25 7.94 1.89 7.43
N GLN A 26 8.58 1.55 6.32
CA GLN A 26 8.11 1.76 4.96
C GLN A 26 7.98 0.42 4.23
N ARG A 27 6.76 0.09 3.81
CA ARG A 27 6.41 -1.13 3.09
C ARG A 27 5.90 -0.79 1.70
N HIS A 28 6.25 -1.58 0.69
CA HIS A 28 5.87 -1.31 -0.70
C HIS A 28 5.00 -2.42 -1.25
N PHE A 29 4.02 -2.04 -2.07
CA PHE A 29 3.05 -2.96 -2.63
C PHE A 29 2.88 -2.73 -4.13
N SER A 30 2.75 -3.83 -4.86
CA SER A 30 2.21 -3.83 -6.22
C SER A 30 0.71 -4.11 -6.15
N VAL A 31 -0.11 -3.27 -6.79
CA VAL A 31 -1.57 -3.34 -6.72
C VAL A 31 -2.20 -3.67 -8.08
N THR A 32 -3.28 -4.45 -8.06
CA THR A 32 -4.08 -4.80 -9.24
C THR A 32 -5.57 -4.77 -8.89
N PRO A 33 -6.42 -3.98 -9.57
CA PRO A 33 -6.08 -3.08 -10.69
C PRO A 33 -5.20 -1.90 -10.24
N ALA A 34 -4.67 -1.15 -11.19
CA ALA A 34 -3.90 0.06 -10.90
C ALA A 34 -4.79 1.10 -10.19
N ILE A 35 -4.26 1.78 -9.18
CA ILE A 35 -4.95 2.87 -8.51
C ILE A 35 -4.87 4.14 -9.36
N VAL A 36 -5.97 4.87 -9.48
CA VAL A 36 -5.96 6.21 -10.09
C VAL A 36 -5.64 7.22 -9.00
N ALA A 37 -4.47 7.86 -9.09
CA ALA A 37 -4.08 8.90 -8.15
C ALA A 37 -4.84 10.21 -8.39
N VAL A 38 -4.64 11.19 -7.50
CA VAL A 38 -5.31 12.50 -7.56
C VAL A 38 -4.99 13.24 -8.86
N ASP A 39 -3.83 13.01 -9.45
CA ASP A 39 -3.42 13.55 -10.76
C ASP A 39 -4.11 12.90 -11.96
N GLY A 40 -4.99 11.92 -11.74
CA GLY A 40 -5.71 11.17 -12.76
C GLY A 40 -4.89 10.07 -13.43
N ARG A 41 -3.64 9.83 -13.02
CA ARG A 41 -2.79 8.79 -13.61
C ARG A 41 -2.95 7.47 -12.88
N SER A 42 -2.81 6.38 -13.63
CA SER A 42 -2.87 5.03 -13.09
C SER A 42 -1.51 4.55 -12.60
N HIS A 43 -1.46 4.06 -11.37
CA HIS A 43 -0.25 3.58 -10.71
C HIS A 43 -0.42 2.16 -10.19
N ARG A 44 0.63 1.35 -10.35
CA ARG A 44 0.66 -0.03 -9.86
C ARG A 44 1.48 -0.23 -8.61
N ASN A 45 2.26 0.76 -8.18
CA ASN A 45 3.12 0.60 -7.01
C ASN A 45 2.81 1.70 -5.99
N ILE A 46 2.65 1.31 -4.74
CA ILE A 46 2.41 2.21 -3.62
C ILE A 46 3.37 1.92 -2.48
N ALA A 47 3.59 2.92 -1.62
CA ALA A 47 4.31 2.80 -0.37
C ALA A 47 3.35 3.09 0.78
N LEU A 48 3.34 2.24 1.80
CA LEU A 48 2.70 2.51 3.08
C LEU A 48 3.79 2.85 4.09
N ILE A 49 3.66 4.02 4.72
CA ILE A 49 4.53 4.48 5.80
C ILE A 49 3.71 4.52 7.08
N GLN A 50 4.16 3.81 8.11
CA GLN A 50 3.50 3.79 9.41
C GLN A 50 3.96 4.98 10.26
N ASP A 51 3.01 5.71 10.83
CA ASP A 51 3.23 6.70 11.88
C ASP A 51 2.50 6.27 13.16
N ALA A 52 2.71 6.97 14.28
CA ALA A 52 2.28 6.56 15.62
C ALA A 52 0.79 6.17 15.72
N GLU A 53 -0.09 6.78 14.92
CA GLU A 53 -1.54 6.56 14.96
C GLU A 53 -2.16 6.24 13.58
N THR A 54 -1.37 6.22 12.51
CA THR A 54 -1.90 6.12 11.15
C THR A 54 -0.93 5.51 10.14
N PHE A 55 -1.43 5.27 8.93
CA PHE A 55 -0.63 4.97 7.76
C PHE A 55 -0.80 6.08 6.73
N TYR A 56 0.31 6.42 6.08
CA TYR A 56 0.30 7.23 4.88
C TYR A 56 0.54 6.35 3.66
N ALA A 57 -0.26 6.57 2.61
CA ALA A 57 -0.16 5.82 1.37
C ALA A 57 0.29 6.75 0.23
N PHE A 58 1.38 6.39 -0.44
CA PHE A 58 1.99 7.21 -1.49
C PHE A 58 2.20 6.40 -2.76
N VAL A 59 2.22 7.05 -3.92
CA VAL A 59 2.63 6.40 -5.16
C VAL A 59 4.14 6.17 -5.14
N SER A 60 4.57 4.99 -5.59
CA SER A 60 5.98 4.69 -5.82
C SER A 60 6.24 4.20 -7.24
N SER A 61 7.51 4.21 -7.62
CA SER A 61 8.01 3.57 -8.83
C SER A 61 8.17 2.06 -8.61
N ALA A 62 8.37 1.31 -9.71
CA ALA A 62 8.72 -0.10 -9.65
C ALA A 62 10.06 -0.40 -8.94
N ARG A 63 10.88 0.63 -8.66
CA ARG A 63 12.11 0.53 -7.87
C ARG A 63 11.94 0.91 -6.40
N GLY A 64 10.69 1.13 -5.97
CA GLY A 64 10.38 1.51 -4.59
C GLY A 64 10.70 2.95 -4.23
N VAL A 65 10.99 3.84 -5.19
CA VAL A 65 11.14 5.28 -4.93
C VAL A 65 9.75 5.92 -4.89
N ILE A 66 9.41 6.69 -3.85
CA ILE A 66 8.15 7.46 -3.81
C ILE A 66 8.24 8.58 -4.84
N THR A 67 7.27 8.63 -5.75
CA THR A 67 7.24 9.59 -6.87
C THR A 67 6.18 10.67 -6.71
N ASP A 68 5.18 10.44 -5.85
CA ASP A 68 4.16 11.41 -5.46
C ASP A 68 3.89 11.26 -3.96
N TRP A 69 4.05 12.37 -3.23
CA TRP A 69 3.87 12.48 -1.78
C TRP A 69 2.44 12.91 -1.39
N THR A 70 1.51 12.91 -2.33
CA THR A 70 0.08 13.11 -2.05
C THR A 70 -0.49 11.85 -1.39
N ASN A 71 -1.06 11.98 -0.19
CA ASN A 71 -1.60 10.83 0.54
C ASN A 71 -2.86 10.28 -0.14
N LEU A 72 -2.81 9.01 -0.56
CA LEU A 72 -3.89 8.31 -1.25
C LEU A 72 -5.08 7.98 -0.33
N LEU A 73 -4.88 7.91 1.00
CA LEU A 73 -5.95 7.60 1.96
C LEU A 73 -6.89 8.79 2.22
N GLY A 74 -6.51 10.00 1.83
CA GLY A 74 -7.26 11.23 2.10
C GLY A 74 -7.32 11.58 3.60
N GLY A 75 -7.75 12.81 3.91
CA GLY A 75 -7.84 13.33 5.29
C GLY A 75 -9.03 12.83 6.12
N GLY A 76 -9.85 11.92 5.59
CA GLY A 76 -11.12 11.48 6.21
C GLY A 76 -11.08 10.12 6.89
N ALA A 77 -9.92 9.48 6.96
CA ALA A 77 -9.80 8.12 7.43
C ALA A 77 -9.21 8.16 8.85
N GLY A 78 -10.00 7.79 9.86
CA GLY A 78 -9.57 7.71 11.27
C GLY A 78 -8.35 6.81 11.49
N PRO A 79 -7.93 6.49 12.72
CA PRO A 79 -6.72 5.71 12.95
C PRO A 79 -6.68 4.43 12.11
N VAL A 80 -5.52 4.14 11.50
CA VAL A 80 -5.29 2.95 10.67
C VAL A 80 -4.46 1.98 11.51
N GLY A 81 -5.10 0.94 12.03
CA GLY A 81 -4.48 0.02 12.99
C GLY A 81 -3.52 -0.99 12.39
N SER A 82 -3.61 -1.26 11.08
CA SER A 82 -2.81 -2.27 10.40
C SER A 82 -2.59 -1.95 8.92
N VAL A 83 -1.64 -2.65 8.28
CA VAL A 83 -1.43 -2.54 6.83
C VAL A 83 -2.63 -3.08 6.05
N GLU A 84 -3.26 -4.13 6.56
CA GLU A 84 -4.46 -4.73 6.01
C GLU A 84 -5.63 -3.72 5.99
N ASP A 85 -5.77 -2.92 7.05
CA ASP A 85 -6.76 -1.84 7.11
C ASP A 85 -6.42 -0.72 6.12
N ALA A 86 -5.15 -0.34 6.02
CA ALA A 86 -4.69 0.67 5.06
C ALA A 86 -5.01 0.25 3.62
N LEU A 87 -4.69 -0.99 3.25
CA LEU A 87 -4.97 -1.55 1.93
C LEU A 87 -6.48 -1.68 1.69
N SER A 88 -7.25 -2.11 2.70
CA SER A 88 -8.70 -2.24 2.59
C SER A 88 -9.39 -0.90 2.34
N ARG A 89 -8.90 0.19 2.94
CA ARG A 89 -9.39 1.55 2.66
C ARG A 89 -9.08 2.03 1.24
N LEU A 90 -7.99 1.52 0.66
CA LEU A 90 -7.66 1.73 -0.76
C LEU A 90 -8.40 0.75 -1.68
N GLY A 91 -9.23 -0.15 -1.15
CA GLY A 91 -10.00 -1.14 -1.93
C GLY A 91 -9.25 -2.44 -2.25
N TYR A 92 -8.09 -2.69 -1.62
CA TYR A 92 -7.22 -3.83 -1.91
C TYR A 92 -7.19 -4.85 -0.77
N LEU A 93 -7.21 -6.13 -1.14
CA LEU A 93 -6.92 -7.24 -0.26
C LEU A 93 -5.42 -7.55 -0.28
N LEU A 94 -4.78 -7.66 0.89
CA LEU A 94 -3.40 -8.13 0.98
C LEU A 94 -3.31 -9.60 0.57
N VAL A 95 -2.48 -9.90 -0.43
CA VAL A 95 -2.13 -11.27 -0.81
C VAL A 95 -0.72 -11.56 -0.30
N ILE A 96 -0.64 -12.42 0.71
CA ILE A 96 0.63 -12.95 1.19
C ILE A 96 1.01 -14.08 0.27
N ALA A 97 2.16 -13.97 -0.41
CA ALA A 97 2.70 -15.09 -1.18
C ALA A 97 2.83 -16.30 -0.24
N SER A 98 2.00 -17.32 -0.43
CA SER A 98 2.15 -18.58 0.28
C SER A 98 3.52 -19.15 -0.09
N ARG A 99 4.29 -19.63 0.89
CA ARG A 99 5.62 -20.27 0.70
C ARG A 99 5.59 -21.53 -0.19
N ARG A 100 4.50 -21.82 -0.91
CA ARG A 100 4.22 -23.11 -1.54
C ARG A 100 4.43 -23.20 -3.06
N ASP A 101 4.91 -22.14 -3.71
CA ASP A 101 5.18 -22.16 -5.16
C ASP A 101 6.69 -22.09 -5.51
N SER A 102 7.57 -22.48 -4.57
CA SER A 102 9.01 -22.60 -4.82
C SER A 102 9.46 -24.05 -5.09
N VAL A 103 8.70 -24.80 -5.89
CA VAL A 103 9.19 -26.07 -6.46
C VAL A 103 8.80 -26.14 -7.94
N ALA A 104 9.72 -25.71 -8.80
CA ALA A 104 9.87 -26.14 -10.18
C ALA A 104 11.35 -26.04 -10.56
#